data_AF-A0A2S9YGB5-F1
#
_entry.id   AF-A0A2S9YGB5-F1
#
_cell.length_a   1.000
_cell.length_b   1.000
_cell.length_c   1.000
_cell.angle_alpha   90.00
_cell.angle_beta   90.00
_cell.angle_gamma   90.00
#
_symmetry.space_group_name_H-M   'P 1'
#
loop_
_entity.id
_entity.type
_entity.pdbx_description
1 polymer ?
#
loop_
_entity_poly.entity_id
_entity_poly.type
_entity_poly.pdbx_seq_one_letter_code
_entity_poly.pdbx_strand_id
1 'polypeptide(L)'
;MHRRATVLALCLVGCSTGEETLSTDTFSTLDNEDAETSGDGDSGDGDGDTVGDGDGDGDGDSGDGDSGDGDSGDGDGDSGDGDGDSGDGDGDGDSGDGDVCDRNLYVHHLDNNSWDTQPLDAVWTGPNAPPCSVEPMATNYLEIWDQLLVWGADGFFYRRVGGAWQPPEPIADRWAVIADLPLDSVHYTPPLNGSSSAVLVFTSLPTAYVYEVFEDGSSTYDQSIEMMDEPLPGPPQSSSRRNWAVVLANAELLGQAEWWTSWQGFDNGKVYRADGAFIWDSWAENQAPVFVGAPGSLDPSTIEAGWGDYDLNRAYLVGP
;
A
#
# COMPACT_ATOMS: atom_id res chain seq x y z
N MET A 1 1.70 57.73 9.32
CA MET A 1 1.08 58.16 10.60
C MET A 1 -0.24 57.41 10.79
N HIS A 2 -0.76 57.35 12.02
CA HIS A 2 -1.99 56.66 12.43
C HIS A 2 -2.00 55.11 12.36
N ARG A 3 -2.11 54.50 13.54
CA ARG A 3 -2.43 53.09 13.79
C ARG A 3 -3.96 52.92 13.81
N ARG A 4 -4.43 51.67 13.67
CA ARG A 4 -5.50 51.11 14.53
C ARG A 4 -5.11 49.69 14.95
N ALA A 5 -5.54 49.28 16.14
CA ALA A 5 -5.34 47.94 16.72
C ALA A 5 -6.47 47.64 17.73
N THR A 6 -7.01 46.41 17.72
CA THR A 6 -8.13 45.87 18.54
C THR A 6 -8.10 44.33 18.35
N VAL A 7 -7.94 43.40 19.30
CA VAL A 7 -8.07 43.29 20.78
C VAL A 7 -9.53 43.04 21.24
N LEU A 8 -9.87 42.00 22.02
CA LEU A 8 -9.04 40.99 22.70
C LEU A 8 -8.81 39.72 21.83
N ALA A 9 -9.03 38.43 22.14
CA ALA A 9 -9.70 37.67 23.22
C ALA A 9 -8.79 36.56 23.81
N LEU A 10 -9.27 35.79 24.79
CA LEU A 10 -8.57 34.66 25.45
C LEU A 10 -9.61 33.69 26.07
N CYS A 11 -9.37 32.38 25.98
CA CYS A 11 -10.01 31.35 26.82
C CYS A 11 -9.01 30.23 27.17
N LEU A 12 -9.34 29.40 28.17
CA LEU A 12 -8.37 28.55 28.87
C LEU A 12 -8.45 27.05 28.52
N VAL A 13 -7.26 26.45 28.47
CA VAL A 13 -6.85 25.15 29.08
C VAL A 13 -7.95 24.11 29.31
N GLY A 14 -7.84 22.99 28.60
CA GLY A 14 -8.25 21.68 29.09
C GLY A 14 -7.13 20.67 28.79
N CYS A 15 -6.47 20.13 29.82
CA CYS A 15 -5.57 19.00 29.65
C CYS A 15 -6.33 17.70 29.95
N SER A 16 -6.58 16.90 28.92
CA SER A 16 -6.91 15.48 29.06
C SER A 16 -5.70 14.66 28.65
N THR A 17 -4.95 14.15 29.63
CA THR A 17 -4.02 13.04 29.39
C THR A 17 -4.83 11.76 29.26
N GLY A 18 -5.49 11.61 28.11
CA GLY A 18 -5.93 10.31 27.63
C GLY A 18 -4.68 9.59 27.14
N GLU A 19 -4.30 8.50 27.81
CA GLU A 19 -3.32 7.56 27.30
C GLU A 19 -4.08 6.64 26.34
N GLU A 20 -4.53 7.23 25.23
CA GLU A 20 -5.18 6.53 24.12
C GLU A 20 -4.17 5.51 23.59
N THR A 21 -4.37 4.23 23.88
CA THR A 21 -3.60 3.16 23.26
C THR A 21 -3.88 3.23 21.76
N LEU A 22 -2.85 3.60 20.98
CA LEU A 22 -2.91 3.63 19.51
C LEU A 22 -3.55 2.33 19.02
N SER A 23 -4.80 2.44 18.55
CA SER A 23 -5.53 1.28 18.05
C SER A 23 -4.86 0.80 16.76
N THR A 24 -4.89 -0.50 16.51
CA THR A 24 -4.15 -1.14 15.40
C THR A 24 -4.73 -0.81 14.01
N ASP A 25 -5.70 0.10 13.96
CA ASP A 25 -6.43 0.61 12.80
C ASP A 25 -5.59 1.64 12.02
N THR A 26 -4.32 1.28 11.78
CA THR A 26 -3.32 2.07 11.02
C THR A 26 -3.66 2.13 9.52
N PHE A 27 -4.64 1.34 9.08
CA PHE A 27 -5.20 1.29 7.73
C PHE A 27 -6.72 1.27 7.91
N SER A 28 -7.43 2.03 7.08
CA SER A 28 -8.81 2.46 7.32
C SER A 28 -9.82 1.32 7.41
N THR A 29 -10.01 0.78 8.62
CA THR A 29 -11.22 0.04 8.98
C THR A 29 -12.39 1.02 8.92
N LEU A 30 -13.00 1.13 7.73
CA LEU A 30 -14.15 2.00 7.45
C LEU A 30 -15.16 1.94 8.59
N ASP A 31 -15.41 3.08 9.24
CA ASP A 31 -16.33 3.23 10.37
C ASP A 31 -17.75 2.86 9.94
N ASN A 32 -18.07 1.57 10.06
CA ASN A 32 -19.37 0.99 9.74
C ASN A 32 -20.30 1.02 10.97
N GLU A 33 -20.04 1.95 11.91
CA GLU A 33 -20.80 2.19 13.15
C GLU A 33 -21.79 3.37 13.02
N ASP A 34 -22.51 3.47 11.90
CA ASP A 34 -23.82 4.12 11.85
C ASP A 34 -24.67 3.49 10.71
N ALA A 35 -25.97 3.24 10.85
CA ALA A 35 -26.88 3.76 11.87
C ALA A 35 -27.94 2.76 12.39
N GLU A 36 -28.22 2.87 13.68
CA GLU A 36 -29.41 2.32 14.36
C GLU A 36 -30.69 3.05 13.87
N THR A 37 -31.16 2.72 12.67
CA THR A 37 -32.42 3.29 12.13
C THR A 37 -33.66 2.66 12.76
N SER A 38 -33.91 2.98 14.04
CA SER A 38 -35.18 2.70 14.71
C SER A 38 -36.29 3.59 14.13
N GLY A 39 -37.00 3.12 13.10
CA GLY A 39 -38.07 3.84 12.40
C GLY A 39 -39.39 3.08 12.37
N ASP A 40 -40.34 3.47 13.23
CA ASP A 40 -41.68 2.88 13.28
C ASP A 40 -42.55 3.27 12.07
N GLY A 41 -42.77 2.30 11.17
CA GLY A 41 -44.04 2.04 10.48
C GLY A 41 -44.64 3.06 9.49
N ASP A 42 -44.94 2.58 8.28
CA ASP A 42 -46.21 2.88 7.61
C ASP A 42 -46.74 1.63 6.89
N SER A 43 -48.04 1.59 6.61
CA SER A 43 -48.76 0.44 6.04
C SER A 43 -49.31 0.78 4.66
N GLY A 44 -48.69 0.25 3.61
CA GLY A 44 -49.09 0.49 2.21
C GLY A 44 -49.33 -0.80 1.42
N ASP A 45 -50.60 -1.16 1.24
CA ASP A 45 -51.00 -2.24 0.33
C ASP A 45 -50.72 -1.83 -1.14
N GLY A 46 -50.23 -2.78 -1.95
CA GLY A 46 -49.70 -2.48 -3.29
C GLY A 46 -49.71 -3.68 -4.24
N ASP A 47 -50.87 -4.33 -4.39
CA ASP A 47 -51.05 -5.42 -5.35
C ASP A 47 -50.70 -4.98 -6.79
N GLY A 48 -49.74 -5.68 -7.41
CA GLY A 48 -49.19 -5.34 -8.72
C GLY A 48 -48.83 -6.56 -9.55
N ASP A 49 -49.83 -7.23 -10.12
CA ASP A 49 -49.65 -8.34 -11.06
C ASP A 49 -48.71 -7.97 -12.21
N THR A 50 -47.71 -8.80 -12.52
CA THR A 50 -47.16 -8.90 -13.87
C THR A 50 -46.73 -10.33 -14.16
N VAL A 51 -47.56 -11.04 -14.94
CA VAL A 51 -47.26 -12.37 -15.49
C VAL A 51 -46.12 -12.30 -16.51
N GLY A 52 -45.31 -13.36 -16.58
CA GLY A 52 -44.08 -13.37 -17.39
C GLY A 52 -43.46 -14.75 -17.56
N ASP A 53 -44.28 -15.79 -17.74
CA ASP A 53 -43.81 -17.16 -17.97
C ASP A 53 -42.98 -17.23 -19.27
N GLY A 54 -41.79 -17.84 -19.18
CA GLY A 54 -40.76 -17.78 -20.22
C GLY A 54 -39.98 -19.08 -20.34
N ASP A 55 -40.69 -20.17 -20.63
CA ASP A 55 -40.09 -21.50 -20.84
C ASP A 55 -39.06 -21.49 -21.98
N GLY A 56 -37.92 -22.15 -21.76
CA GLY A 56 -36.75 -22.09 -22.63
C GLY A 56 -35.94 -23.38 -22.62
N ASP A 57 -36.59 -24.50 -22.97
CA ASP A 57 -35.95 -25.82 -23.04
C ASP A 57 -34.74 -25.81 -24.00
N GLY A 58 -33.63 -26.40 -23.55
CA GLY A 58 -32.33 -26.32 -24.23
C GLY A 58 -31.50 -27.60 -24.08
N ASP A 59 -32.05 -28.73 -24.53
CA ASP A 59 -31.37 -30.03 -24.49
C ASP A 59 -30.03 -30.01 -25.26
N GLY A 60 -28.93 -30.26 -24.55
CA GLY A 60 -27.57 -30.38 -25.09
C GLY A 60 -26.92 -31.67 -24.61
N ASP A 61 -27.04 -32.73 -25.43
CA ASP A 61 -26.88 -34.12 -25.00
C ASP A 61 -25.46 -34.70 -25.18
N SER A 62 -25.12 -35.67 -24.31
CA SER A 62 -24.07 -36.70 -24.44
C SER A 62 -22.59 -36.28 -24.53
N GLY A 63 -21.74 -36.92 -23.72
CA GLY A 63 -20.29 -36.66 -23.69
C GLY A 63 -19.46 -37.68 -22.91
N ASP A 64 -19.83 -38.96 -22.92
CA ASP A 64 -19.15 -40.01 -22.13
C ASP A 64 -17.70 -40.23 -22.59
N GLY A 65 -16.75 -40.10 -21.66
CA GLY A 65 -15.32 -40.36 -21.84
C GLY A 65 -14.81 -41.37 -20.82
N ASP A 66 -14.43 -42.55 -21.29
CA ASP A 66 -14.39 -43.78 -20.48
C ASP A 66 -13.04 -44.06 -19.77
N SER A 67 -13.14 -44.72 -18.61
CA SER A 67 -12.19 -45.64 -17.93
C SER A 67 -10.66 -45.38 -17.94
N GLY A 68 -10.05 -45.41 -16.75
CA GLY A 68 -8.59 -45.35 -16.57
C GLY A 68 -8.10 -45.90 -15.22
N ASP A 69 -8.38 -47.17 -14.91
CA ASP A 69 -7.80 -47.86 -13.74
C ASP A 69 -6.27 -47.99 -13.86
N GLY A 70 -5.55 -47.84 -12.73
CA GLY A 70 -4.08 -47.81 -12.72
C GLY A 70 -3.44 -48.12 -11.35
N ASP A 71 -3.41 -49.41 -11.00
CA ASP A 71 -2.57 -50.09 -9.99
C ASP A 71 -2.42 -49.49 -8.58
N SER A 72 -3.04 -50.19 -7.62
CA SER A 72 -2.63 -50.22 -6.21
C SER A 72 -1.21 -50.81 -6.06
N GLY A 73 -0.29 -50.06 -5.44
CA GLY A 73 1.03 -50.54 -5.07
C GLY A 73 1.17 -50.74 -3.56
N ASP A 74 1.06 -51.99 -3.09
CA ASP A 74 1.28 -52.34 -1.68
C ASP A 74 2.76 -52.18 -1.30
N GLY A 75 3.02 -51.53 -0.16
CA GLY A 75 4.35 -51.15 0.31
C GLY A 75 4.56 -51.43 1.79
N ASP A 76 4.54 -52.71 2.19
CA ASP A 76 4.89 -53.13 3.55
C ASP A 76 6.33 -52.69 3.91
N GLY A 77 6.49 -52.03 5.07
CA GLY A 77 7.74 -51.32 5.41
C GLY A 77 7.98 -51.12 6.91
N ASP A 78 7.96 -52.23 7.66
CA ASP A 78 8.42 -52.41 9.06
C ASP A 78 8.06 -51.35 10.12
N SER A 79 7.24 -51.79 11.09
CA SER A 79 7.13 -51.18 12.41
C SER A 79 8.45 -51.29 13.19
N GLY A 80 9.21 -50.19 13.26
CA GLY A 80 10.42 -50.10 14.09
C GLY A 80 10.11 -49.61 15.50
N ASP A 81 10.09 -50.53 16.48
CA ASP A 81 9.96 -50.19 17.90
C ASP A 81 11.21 -49.44 18.40
N GLY A 82 11.09 -48.12 18.55
CA GLY A 82 12.18 -47.21 18.93
C GLY A 82 12.04 -46.66 20.34
N ASP A 83 12.23 -47.49 21.37
CA ASP A 83 12.39 -47.03 22.76
C ASP A 83 13.64 -46.13 22.85
N GLY A 84 13.44 -44.82 23.01
CA GLY A 84 14.51 -43.82 22.87
C GLY A 84 14.31 -42.56 23.71
N ASP A 85 14.37 -42.74 25.04
CA ASP A 85 14.43 -41.73 26.11
C ASP A 85 13.55 -40.47 25.99
N SER A 86 12.64 -40.34 26.96
CA SER A 86 12.08 -39.06 27.38
C SER A 86 13.19 -38.18 27.98
N GLY A 87 13.97 -37.54 27.13
CA GLY A 87 14.84 -36.44 27.53
C GLY A 87 13.98 -35.24 27.86
N ASP A 88 13.88 -34.91 29.16
CA ASP A 88 13.32 -33.65 29.65
C ASP A 88 14.26 -32.50 29.24
N GLY A 89 14.25 -32.19 27.95
CA GLY A 89 14.94 -31.06 27.37
C GLY A 89 14.19 -29.80 27.77
N ASP A 90 14.61 -29.21 28.89
CA ASP A 90 14.44 -27.79 29.21
C ASP A 90 15.20 -26.97 28.15
N GLY A 91 14.72 -27.05 26.90
CA GLY A 91 15.07 -26.15 25.82
C GLY A 91 14.44 -24.81 26.16
N ASP A 92 15.13 -24.06 27.02
CA ASP A 92 15.01 -22.61 27.09
C ASP A 92 14.94 -22.12 25.65
N GLY A 93 13.74 -21.68 25.25
CA GLY A 93 13.41 -21.40 23.87
C GLY A 93 14.12 -20.15 23.43
N ASP A 94 15.39 -20.31 23.07
CA ASP A 94 16.23 -19.29 22.48
C ASP A 94 15.50 -18.80 21.23
N SER A 95 14.82 -17.66 21.37
CA SER A 95 14.00 -17.02 20.34
C SER A 95 14.96 -16.35 19.36
N GLY A 96 15.72 -17.21 18.68
CA GLY A 96 17.18 -17.14 18.75
C GLY A 96 17.74 -15.99 17.94
N ASP A 97 18.16 -14.94 18.66
CA ASP A 97 18.68 -13.67 18.12
C ASP A 97 17.92 -13.17 16.87
N GLY A 98 16.61 -13.44 16.81
CA GLY A 98 15.83 -13.38 15.57
C GLY A 98 15.88 -11.98 14.97
N ASP A 99 16.54 -11.87 13.80
CA ASP A 99 17.05 -10.62 13.22
C ASP A 99 16.09 -9.46 13.46
N VAL A 100 16.41 -8.65 14.47
CA VAL A 100 15.56 -7.55 14.94
C VAL A 100 15.30 -6.64 13.75
N CYS A 101 14.04 -6.23 13.59
CA CYS A 101 13.67 -5.42 12.45
C CYS A 101 14.31 -4.03 12.55
N ASP A 102 15.48 -3.89 11.93
CA ASP A 102 16.25 -2.64 11.79
C ASP A 102 15.50 -1.59 10.94
N ARG A 103 14.28 -1.88 10.46
CA ARG A 103 13.41 -0.99 9.69
C ARG A 103 12.27 -0.45 10.53
N ASN A 104 11.96 0.83 10.31
CA ASN A 104 10.84 1.53 10.91
C ASN A 104 9.84 1.97 9.82
N LEU A 105 8.55 1.95 10.16
CA LEU A 105 7.53 2.73 9.48
C LEU A 105 7.41 4.10 10.16
N TYR A 106 7.65 5.16 9.40
CA TYR A 106 7.43 6.54 9.81
C TYR A 106 6.13 7.04 9.18
N VAL A 107 5.27 7.67 9.98
CA VAL A 107 3.98 8.23 9.51
C VAL A 107 3.96 9.72 9.80
N HIS A 108 3.88 10.54 8.75
CA HIS A 108 3.75 11.99 8.85
C HIS A 108 2.29 12.40 8.62
N HIS A 109 1.66 12.98 9.64
CA HIS A 109 0.32 13.56 9.57
C HIS A 109 0.43 14.99 9.02
N LEU A 110 0.14 15.19 7.74
CA LEU A 110 0.49 16.42 7.00
C LEU A 110 -0.41 17.62 7.37
N ASP A 111 -1.56 17.37 8.00
CA ASP A 111 -2.48 18.39 8.51
C ASP A 111 -1.90 19.17 9.70
N ASN A 112 -1.13 18.48 10.56
CA ASN A 112 -0.67 19.00 11.84
C ASN A 112 0.85 18.93 12.05
N ASN A 113 1.58 18.29 11.11
CA ASN A 113 3.04 18.13 11.09
C ASN A 113 3.58 17.31 12.30
N SER A 114 2.79 16.36 12.81
CA SER A 114 3.23 15.36 13.79
C SER A 114 3.68 14.07 13.11
N TRP A 115 4.44 13.27 13.86
CA TRP A 115 5.09 12.06 13.37
C TRP A 115 4.92 10.92 14.36
N ASP A 116 4.46 9.78 13.86
CA ASP A 116 4.59 8.49 14.53
C ASP A 116 5.77 7.69 13.97
N THR A 117 6.26 6.73 14.75
CA THR A 117 7.30 5.79 14.33
C THR A 117 7.06 4.45 15.00
N GLN A 118 7.02 3.38 14.21
CA GLN A 118 6.79 2.02 14.68
C GLN A 118 7.78 1.06 13.99
N PRO A 119 8.30 0.02 14.67
CA PRO A 119 9.05 -1.05 14.01
C PRO A 119 8.23 -1.67 12.87
N LEU A 120 8.85 -1.93 11.72
CA LEU A 120 8.14 -2.39 10.52
C LEU A 120 7.50 -3.78 10.74
N ASP A 121 8.15 -4.64 11.52
CA ASP A 121 7.64 -5.96 11.93
C ASP A 121 6.46 -5.90 12.93
N ALA A 122 6.23 -4.76 13.60
CA ALA A 122 5.04 -4.55 14.42
C ALA A 122 3.79 -4.19 13.60
N VAL A 123 3.96 -3.54 12.44
CA VAL A 123 2.86 -3.13 11.54
C VAL A 123 2.63 -4.10 10.39
N TRP A 124 3.67 -4.77 9.90
CA TRP A 124 3.58 -5.82 8.87
C TRP A 124 3.46 -7.20 9.55
N THR A 125 2.39 -7.37 10.33
CA THR A 125 2.09 -8.60 11.08
C THR A 125 1.01 -9.45 10.40
N GLY A 126 1.00 -10.74 10.75
CA GLY A 126 -0.02 -11.70 10.34
C GLY A 126 0.46 -12.71 9.26
N PRO A 127 -0.38 -13.70 8.91
CA PRO A 127 -0.06 -14.66 7.86
C PRO A 127 0.17 -13.95 6.53
N ASN A 128 1.20 -14.36 5.78
CA ASN A 128 1.58 -13.80 4.47
C ASN A 128 2.09 -12.34 4.48
N ALA A 129 2.30 -11.71 5.63
CA ALA A 129 2.98 -10.41 5.67
C ALA A 129 4.44 -10.54 5.17
N PRO A 130 5.05 -9.47 4.61
CA PRO A 130 6.47 -9.46 4.27
C PRO A 130 7.31 -9.69 5.55
N PRO A 131 8.16 -10.72 5.62
CA PRO A 131 9.05 -10.89 6.76
C PRO A 131 10.15 -9.82 6.71
N CYS A 132 10.52 -9.21 7.85
CA CYS A 132 11.38 -8.01 7.86
C CYS A 132 12.80 -8.20 7.27
N SER A 133 13.26 -9.45 7.13
CA SER A 133 14.47 -9.78 6.36
C SER A 133 14.38 -9.45 4.85
N VAL A 134 13.17 -9.18 4.34
CA VAL A 134 12.92 -8.71 2.97
C VAL A 134 12.98 -7.18 2.91
N GLU A 135 13.90 -6.67 2.10
CA GLU A 135 14.00 -5.26 1.74
C GLU A 135 12.83 -4.87 0.80
N PRO A 136 12.02 -3.85 1.13
CA PRO A 136 10.95 -3.38 0.25
C PRO A 136 11.54 -2.45 -0.82
N MET A 137 11.71 -2.96 -2.05
CA MET A 137 12.23 -2.17 -3.17
C MET A 137 11.26 -1.08 -3.65
N ALA A 138 9.96 -1.29 -3.39
CA ALA A 138 8.89 -0.35 -3.71
C ALA A 138 7.64 -0.66 -2.89
N THR A 139 6.85 0.37 -2.58
CA THR A 139 5.52 0.23 -1.96
C THR A 139 4.53 1.19 -2.61
N ASN A 140 3.23 0.88 -2.51
CA ASN A 140 2.16 1.81 -2.86
C ASN A 140 0.85 1.48 -2.16
N TYR A 141 -0.07 2.45 -2.08
CA TYR A 141 -1.40 2.24 -1.52
C TYR A 141 -2.46 2.66 -2.55
N LEU A 142 -3.27 1.71 -2.98
CA LEU A 142 -4.41 1.94 -3.87
C LEU A 142 -5.65 2.22 -3.02
N GLU A 143 -5.71 3.45 -2.53
CA GLU A 143 -6.73 4.00 -1.62
C GLU A 143 -8.17 3.69 -2.04
N ILE A 144 -8.47 3.78 -3.34
CA ILE A 144 -9.79 3.46 -3.92
C ILE A 144 -10.25 2.00 -3.71
N TRP A 145 -9.35 1.10 -3.33
CA TRP A 145 -9.62 -0.33 -3.12
C TRP A 145 -9.11 -0.88 -1.77
N ASP A 146 -8.62 -0.03 -0.85
CA ASP A 146 -7.86 -0.42 0.36
C ASP A 146 -6.84 -1.54 0.07
N GLN A 147 -5.87 -1.25 -0.82
CA GLN A 147 -4.79 -2.20 -1.12
C GLN A 147 -3.40 -1.60 -0.90
N LEU A 148 -2.70 -2.01 0.16
CA LEU A 148 -1.26 -1.79 0.32
C LEU A 148 -0.50 -2.85 -0.49
N LEU A 149 0.38 -2.40 -1.37
CA LEU A 149 1.19 -3.20 -2.28
C LEU A 149 2.66 -3.05 -1.94
N VAL A 150 3.41 -4.16 -1.91
CA VAL A 150 4.85 -4.20 -1.59
C VAL A 150 5.57 -5.13 -2.57
N TRP A 151 6.70 -4.67 -3.12
CA TRP A 151 7.58 -5.45 -3.98
C TRP A 151 8.89 -5.72 -3.22
N GLY A 152 9.11 -6.97 -2.82
CA GLY A 152 10.25 -7.40 -2.01
C GLY A 152 11.48 -7.76 -2.85
N ALA A 153 12.67 -7.47 -2.32
CA ALA A 153 13.96 -7.82 -2.93
C ALA A 153 14.24 -9.34 -2.97
N ASP A 154 13.38 -10.15 -2.35
CA ASP A 154 13.36 -11.61 -2.44
C ASP A 154 12.67 -12.14 -3.72
N GLY A 155 12.09 -11.25 -4.52
CA GLY A 155 11.38 -11.58 -5.75
C GLY A 155 9.87 -11.83 -5.56
N PHE A 156 9.32 -11.54 -4.38
CA PHE A 156 7.88 -11.68 -4.10
C PHE A 156 7.15 -10.33 -4.07
N PHE A 157 5.91 -10.38 -4.58
CA PHE A 157 4.92 -9.31 -4.46
C PHE A 157 3.94 -9.68 -3.34
N TYR A 158 3.77 -8.75 -2.40
CA TYR A 158 2.83 -8.87 -1.29
C TYR A 158 1.73 -7.83 -1.46
N ARG A 159 0.51 -8.20 -1.10
CA ARG A 159 -0.62 -7.27 -1.03
C ARG A 159 -1.42 -7.49 0.25
N ARG A 160 -1.79 -6.38 0.89
CA ARG A 160 -2.75 -6.32 1.99
C ARG A 160 -4.04 -5.72 1.43
N VAL A 161 -5.16 -6.41 1.60
CA VAL A 161 -6.48 -6.02 1.04
C VAL A 161 -7.50 -6.12 2.17
N GLY A 162 -8.30 -5.07 2.41
CA GLY A 162 -9.28 -5.08 3.51
C GLY A 162 -8.61 -5.30 4.88
N GLY A 163 -7.44 -4.67 5.08
CA GLY A 163 -6.59 -4.92 6.25
C GLY A 163 -5.94 -6.32 6.36
N ALA A 164 -6.10 -7.24 5.40
CA ALA A 164 -5.58 -8.62 5.47
C ALA A 164 -4.54 -8.97 4.39
N TRP A 165 -3.39 -9.53 4.79
CA TRP A 165 -2.32 -9.95 3.87
C TRP A 165 -2.69 -11.22 3.09
N GLN A 166 -2.62 -11.11 1.77
CA GLN A 166 -2.86 -12.21 0.83
C GLN A 166 -1.59 -13.05 0.64
N PRO A 167 -1.70 -14.34 0.24
CA PRO A 167 -0.53 -15.18 -0.08
C PRO A 167 0.42 -14.46 -1.05
N PRO A 168 1.75 -14.51 -0.83
CA PRO A 168 2.70 -13.80 -1.66
C PRO A 168 2.80 -14.45 -3.05
N GLU A 169 2.92 -13.62 -4.08
CA GLU A 169 2.92 -14.04 -5.48
C GLU A 169 4.27 -13.64 -6.11
N PRO A 170 4.96 -14.50 -6.89
CA PRO A 170 6.22 -14.12 -7.51
C PRO A 170 6.08 -12.87 -8.40
N ILE A 171 7.02 -11.93 -8.32
CA ILE A 171 7.01 -10.72 -9.16
C ILE A 171 7.02 -11.12 -10.65
N ALA A 172 7.69 -12.22 -11.01
CA ALA A 172 7.70 -12.78 -12.36
C ALA A 172 6.32 -13.22 -12.90
N ASP A 173 5.39 -13.63 -12.03
CA ASP A 173 4.08 -14.16 -12.45
C ASP A 173 3.06 -13.05 -12.73
N ARG A 174 3.06 -11.96 -11.95
CA ARG A 174 2.17 -10.80 -12.16
C ARG A 174 2.83 -9.65 -12.92
N TRP A 175 4.09 -9.36 -12.65
CA TRP A 175 4.82 -8.17 -13.11
C TRP A 175 6.02 -8.53 -14.02
N ALA A 176 5.82 -9.50 -14.92
CA ALA A 176 6.87 -10.16 -15.70
C ALA A 176 7.89 -9.25 -16.44
N VAL A 177 7.53 -8.01 -16.80
CA VAL A 177 8.45 -7.07 -17.50
C VAL A 177 9.47 -6.44 -16.54
N ILE A 178 9.14 -6.33 -15.25
CA ILE A 178 9.96 -5.66 -14.24
C ILE A 178 10.63 -6.61 -13.24
N ALA A 179 10.39 -7.92 -13.35
CA ALA A 179 10.79 -8.92 -12.35
C ALA A 179 12.32 -9.08 -12.16
N ASP A 180 13.11 -8.87 -13.22
CA ASP A 180 14.59 -8.91 -13.19
C ASP A 180 15.21 -7.50 -13.16
N LEU A 181 14.43 -6.45 -12.86
CA LEU A 181 14.90 -5.05 -12.87
C LEU A 181 15.18 -4.54 -11.44
N PRO A 182 16.21 -3.68 -11.25
CA PRO A 182 16.36 -2.94 -10.02
C PRO A 182 15.24 -1.90 -9.93
N LEU A 183 14.23 -2.15 -9.10
CA LEU A 183 13.17 -1.18 -8.86
C LEU A 183 13.70 0.00 -8.01
N ASP A 184 13.35 1.21 -8.45
CA ASP A 184 13.76 2.47 -7.83
C ASP A 184 12.60 3.17 -7.12
N SER A 185 11.39 3.00 -7.65
CA SER A 185 10.13 3.46 -7.03
C SER A 185 8.93 2.89 -7.78
N VAL A 186 7.75 3.04 -7.20
CA VAL A 186 6.47 3.00 -7.91
C VAL A 186 5.61 4.19 -7.49
N HIS A 187 4.76 4.68 -8.37
CA HIS A 187 3.76 5.70 -8.06
C HIS A 187 2.44 5.38 -8.77
N TYR A 188 1.30 5.65 -8.11
CA TYR A 188 -0.02 5.46 -8.70
C TYR A 188 -0.61 6.73 -9.32
N THR A 189 -1.54 6.51 -10.25
CA THR A 189 -2.59 7.45 -10.63
C THR A 189 -3.93 6.74 -10.42
N PRO A 190 -4.89 7.34 -9.69
CA PRO A 190 -6.20 6.74 -9.49
C PRO A 190 -7.00 6.68 -10.82
N PRO A 191 -8.07 5.87 -10.90
CA PRO A 191 -8.85 5.73 -12.13
C PRO A 191 -9.44 7.06 -12.61
N LEU A 192 -9.13 7.43 -13.86
CA LEU A 192 -9.53 8.72 -14.44
C LEU A 192 -10.77 8.60 -15.31
N ASN A 193 -11.64 9.61 -15.28
CA ASN A 193 -12.82 9.76 -16.16
C ASN A 193 -13.78 8.55 -16.17
N GLY A 194 -13.83 7.76 -15.08
CA GLY A 194 -14.65 6.55 -15.00
C GLY A 194 -14.01 5.29 -15.59
N SER A 195 -12.67 5.24 -15.70
CA SER A 195 -11.96 3.97 -15.88
C SER A 195 -12.21 3.02 -14.69
N SER A 196 -12.10 1.72 -14.94
CA SER A 196 -12.01 0.67 -13.92
C SER A 196 -10.57 0.29 -13.58
N SER A 197 -9.58 0.91 -14.23
CA SER A 197 -8.14 0.71 -13.99
C SER A 197 -7.52 1.91 -13.28
N ALA A 198 -6.68 1.64 -12.28
CA ALA A 198 -5.65 2.56 -11.79
C ALA A 198 -4.37 2.34 -12.62
N VAL A 199 -3.48 3.33 -12.66
CA VAL A 199 -2.19 3.20 -13.35
C VAL A 199 -1.07 3.17 -12.31
N LEU A 200 -0.25 2.11 -12.33
CA LEU A 200 1.04 2.09 -11.65
C LEU A 200 2.16 2.41 -12.63
N VAL A 201 3.08 3.28 -12.20
CA VAL A 201 4.30 3.62 -12.96
C VAL A 201 5.51 3.31 -12.10
N PHE A 202 6.20 2.22 -12.46
CA PHE A 202 7.45 1.79 -11.86
C PHE A 202 8.61 2.55 -12.51
N THR A 203 9.66 2.85 -11.75
CA THR A 203 10.92 3.39 -12.29
C THR A 203 12.06 2.39 -12.12
N SER A 204 12.88 2.24 -13.16
CA SER A 204 14.18 1.57 -13.12
C SER A 204 15.10 2.32 -14.10
N LEU A 205 16.01 3.14 -13.56
CA LEU A 205 16.70 4.21 -14.30
C LEU A 205 17.39 3.71 -15.59
N PRO A 206 17.15 4.32 -16.78
CA PRO A 206 16.42 5.56 -17.05
C PRO A 206 14.97 5.36 -17.54
N THR A 207 14.36 4.20 -17.30
CA THR A 207 13.08 3.79 -17.90
C THR A 207 11.94 3.80 -16.87
N ALA A 208 10.77 4.26 -17.28
CA ALA A 208 9.52 4.07 -16.55
C ALA A 208 8.67 2.96 -17.21
N TYR A 209 8.03 2.12 -16.41
CA TYR A 209 7.21 0.99 -16.85
C TYR A 209 5.78 1.18 -16.38
N VAL A 210 4.84 1.26 -17.32
CA VAL A 210 3.44 1.59 -17.09
C VAL A 210 2.60 0.32 -17.07
N TYR A 211 1.82 0.15 -16.00
CA TYR A 211 0.85 -0.92 -15.84
C TYR A 211 -0.53 -0.34 -15.55
N GLU A 212 -1.55 -0.85 -16.22
CA GLU A 212 -2.92 -0.78 -15.70
C GLU A 212 -3.09 -1.86 -14.62
N VAL A 213 -3.76 -1.51 -13.52
CA VAL A 213 -4.11 -2.41 -12.41
C VAL A 213 -5.61 -2.30 -12.17
N PHE A 214 -6.27 -3.41 -11.85
CA PHE A 214 -7.71 -3.49 -11.66
C PHE A 214 -8.06 -3.91 -10.23
N GLU A 215 -9.33 -3.72 -9.83
CA GLU A 215 -9.86 -3.96 -8.49
C GLU A 215 -9.61 -5.40 -7.96
N ASP A 216 -9.66 -6.40 -8.84
CA ASP A 216 -9.35 -7.80 -8.53
C ASP A 216 -7.85 -8.08 -8.28
N GLY A 217 -7.00 -7.07 -8.44
CA GLY A 217 -5.55 -7.16 -8.39
C GLY A 217 -4.92 -7.78 -9.63
N SER A 218 -5.66 -7.94 -10.73
CA SER A 218 -5.07 -8.21 -12.04
C SER A 218 -4.34 -6.97 -12.56
N SER A 219 -3.36 -7.17 -13.45
CA SER A 219 -2.53 -6.10 -13.99
C SER A 219 -2.11 -6.36 -15.43
N THR A 220 -2.19 -5.34 -16.27
CA THR A 220 -1.78 -5.38 -17.67
C THR A 220 -0.62 -4.40 -17.88
N TYR A 221 0.51 -4.89 -18.37
CA TYR A 221 1.59 -4.02 -18.84
C TYR A 221 1.14 -3.28 -20.12
N ASP A 222 1.26 -1.96 -20.12
CA ASP A 222 0.94 -1.09 -21.25
C ASP A 222 2.19 -0.76 -22.06
N GLN A 223 3.13 0.00 -21.47
CA GLN A 223 4.29 0.53 -22.20
C GLN A 223 5.52 0.79 -21.31
N SER A 224 6.67 0.94 -21.98
CA SER A 224 7.93 1.44 -21.38
C SER A 224 8.24 2.81 -21.97
N ILE A 225 8.65 3.74 -21.13
CA ILE A 225 8.92 5.15 -21.49
C ILE A 225 10.37 5.47 -21.07
N GLU A 226 11.21 5.89 -22.03
CA GLU A 226 12.50 6.51 -21.69
C GLU A 226 12.22 7.84 -20.98
N MET A 227 12.63 7.95 -19.72
CA MET A 227 12.47 9.19 -18.95
C MET A 227 13.39 10.28 -19.47
N MET A 228 13.06 11.54 -19.17
CA MET A 228 13.89 12.70 -19.48
C MET A 228 14.06 13.59 -18.25
N ASP A 229 15.22 14.22 -18.11
CA ASP A 229 15.47 15.21 -17.07
C ASP A 229 14.61 16.45 -17.29
N GLU A 230 13.82 16.83 -16.28
CA GLU A 230 12.97 18.01 -16.30
C GLU A 230 13.80 19.30 -16.15
N PRO A 231 13.38 20.42 -16.77
CA PRO A 231 14.02 21.70 -16.52
C PRO A 231 13.78 22.15 -15.07
N LEU A 232 14.80 22.78 -14.46
CA LEU A 232 14.70 23.30 -13.09
C LEU A 232 13.46 24.18 -12.90
N PRO A 233 12.65 23.96 -11.84
CA PRO A 233 12.99 23.24 -10.61
C PRO A 233 12.79 21.71 -10.62
N GLY A 234 12.38 21.09 -11.74
CA GLY A 234 12.04 19.66 -11.81
C GLY A 234 13.21 18.66 -11.69
N PRO A 235 12.89 17.35 -11.56
CA PRO A 235 13.84 16.29 -11.30
C PRO A 235 14.67 15.81 -12.50
N PRO A 236 15.94 15.41 -12.27
CA PRO A 236 16.74 14.66 -13.24
C PRO A 236 16.30 13.19 -13.36
N GLN A 237 15.09 12.95 -13.90
CA GLN A 237 14.45 11.63 -13.94
C GLN A 237 15.23 10.55 -14.70
N SER A 238 16.17 10.93 -15.56
CA SER A 238 16.94 10.02 -16.42
C SER A 238 18.42 9.92 -16.04
N SER A 239 18.92 10.79 -15.16
CA SER A 239 20.33 10.85 -14.76
C SER A 239 20.61 10.72 -13.25
N SER A 240 19.58 10.46 -12.45
CA SER A 240 19.64 10.34 -10.97
C SER A 240 18.65 9.28 -10.50
N ARG A 241 19.06 8.37 -9.62
CA ARG A 241 18.17 7.33 -9.08
C ARG A 241 17.10 7.97 -8.20
N ARG A 242 15.83 7.58 -8.38
CA ARG A 242 14.79 7.84 -7.38
C ARG A 242 14.92 6.77 -6.29
N ASN A 243 14.84 7.15 -5.01
CA ASN A 243 14.96 6.19 -3.91
C ASN A 243 13.60 5.76 -3.35
N TRP A 244 12.60 6.65 -3.43
CA TRP A 244 11.24 6.41 -2.98
C TRP A 244 10.28 7.42 -3.64
N ALA A 245 8.99 7.11 -3.60
CA ALA A 245 7.93 8.04 -3.95
C ALA A 245 6.77 7.92 -2.96
N VAL A 246 6.09 9.04 -2.70
CA VAL A 246 4.81 9.13 -1.98
C VAL A 246 3.83 9.80 -2.93
N VAL A 247 2.59 9.32 -2.99
CA VAL A 247 1.51 9.94 -3.76
C VAL A 247 0.28 10.10 -2.86
N LEU A 248 -0.29 11.29 -2.89
CA LEU A 248 -1.63 11.61 -2.39
C LEU A 248 -2.48 11.90 -3.62
N ALA A 249 -3.56 11.15 -3.87
CA ALA A 249 -4.39 11.42 -5.06
C ALA A 249 -5.86 11.08 -4.88
N ASN A 250 -6.72 12.08 -5.12
CA ASN A 250 -8.16 11.98 -5.02
C ASN A 250 -8.82 12.22 -6.38
N ALA A 251 -9.54 11.22 -6.88
CA ALA A 251 -10.16 11.24 -8.20
C ALA A 251 -11.35 12.23 -8.31
N GLU A 252 -12.03 12.57 -7.22
CA GLU A 252 -13.12 13.54 -7.22
C GLU A 252 -12.63 14.96 -7.52
N LEU A 253 -11.36 15.25 -7.20
CA LEU A 253 -10.75 16.56 -7.42
C LEU A 253 -10.15 16.74 -8.83
N LEU A 254 -10.21 15.71 -9.69
CA LEU A 254 -9.55 15.66 -11.00
C LEU A 254 -9.65 16.96 -11.81
N GLY A 255 -8.50 17.56 -12.10
CA GLY A 255 -8.36 18.84 -12.80
C GLY A 255 -8.12 20.07 -11.91
N GLN A 256 -8.16 19.91 -10.58
CA GLN A 256 -7.65 20.90 -9.61
C GLN A 256 -6.20 20.56 -9.25
N ALA A 257 -5.31 21.54 -9.03
CA ALA A 257 -3.88 21.27 -8.83
C ALA A 257 -3.57 20.24 -7.72
N GLU A 258 -4.42 20.14 -6.70
CA GLU A 258 -4.27 19.23 -5.56
C GLU A 258 -4.87 17.82 -5.80
N TRP A 259 -5.43 17.52 -6.99
CA TRP A 259 -6.02 16.20 -7.31
C TRP A 259 -5.03 15.04 -7.24
N TRP A 260 -3.75 15.35 -7.43
CA TRP A 260 -2.62 14.45 -7.32
C TRP A 260 -1.43 15.26 -6.80
N THR A 261 -0.71 14.75 -5.82
CA THR A 261 0.56 15.32 -5.37
C THR A 261 1.54 14.18 -5.13
N SER A 262 2.68 14.21 -5.82
CA SER A 262 3.76 13.25 -5.66
C SER A 262 4.97 13.90 -5.03
N TRP A 263 5.50 13.29 -3.96
CA TRP A 263 6.79 13.58 -3.36
C TRP A 263 7.78 12.48 -3.76
N GLN A 264 9.01 12.85 -4.13
CA GLN A 264 9.99 11.93 -4.71
C GLN A 264 11.40 12.25 -4.19
N GLY A 265 12.02 11.31 -3.47
CA GLY A 265 13.42 11.41 -3.04
C GLY A 265 14.37 10.86 -4.11
N PHE A 266 15.51 11.51 -4.31
CA PHE A 266 16.51 11.13 -5.31
C PHE A 266 17.94 11.14 -4.75
N ASP A 267 18.80 10.25 -5.27
CA ASP A 267 20.22 10.07 -4.90
C ASP A 267 21.11 11.33 -5.03
N ASN A 268 20.59 12.42 -5.61
CA ASN A 268 21.23 13.73 -5.67
C ASN A 268 21.07 14.60 -4.40
N GLY A 269 20.47 14.07 -3.31
CA GLY A 269 20.35 14.75 -2.01
C GLY A 269 19.15 15.69 -1.92
N LYS A 270 18.05 15.35 -2.61
CA LYS A 270 16.88 16.22 -2.79
C LYS A 270 15.57 15.47 -2.80
N VAL A 271 14.54 16.20 -2.37
CA VAL A 271 13.13 15.87 -2.64
C VAL A 271 12.60 16.81 -3.72
N TYR A 272 11.84 16.22 -4.63
CA TYR A 272 11.03 16.90 -5.64
C TYR A 272 9.55 16.69 -5.31
N ARG A 273 8.72 17.70 -5.58
CA ARG A 273 7.26 17.61 -5.54
C ARG A 273 6.71 17.95 -6.91
N ALA A 274 5.77 17.14 -7.40
CA ALA A 274 4.86 17.53 -8.49
C ALA A 274 3.43 17.62 -7.96
N ASP A 275 2.65 18.55 -8.50
CA ASP A 275 1.20 18.62 -8.34
C ASP A 275 0.46 18.07 -9.57
N GLY A 276 -0.87 18.03 -9.52
CA GLY A 276 -1.75 17.52 -10.58
C GLY A 276 -1.83 18.43 -11.81
N ALA A 277 -1.14 19.57 -11.81
CA ALA A 277 -0.88 20.41 -12.98
C ALA A 277 0.56 20.26 -13.50
N PHE A 278 1.33 19.31 -12.95
CA PHE A 278 2.77 19.07 -13.20
C PHE A 278 3.65 20.29 -12.90
N ILE A 279 3.25 21.12 -11.94
CA ILE A 279 4.10 22.17 -11.39
C ILE A 279 5.09 21.51 -10.42
N TRP A 280 6.38 21.66 -10.72
CA TRP A 280 7.46 21.13 -9.89
C TRP A 280 7.94 22.13 -8.83
N ASP A 281 8.19 21.63 -7.64
CA ASP A 281 9.00 22.26 -6.58
C ASP A 281 10.19 21.33 -6.23
N SER A 282 11.28 21.88 -5.68
CA SER A 282 12.37 21.05 -5.13
C SER A 282 13.16 21.70 -3.99
N TRP A 283 13.64 20.85 -3.08
CA TRP A 283 14.38 21.21 -1.87
C TRP A 283 15.56 20.26 -1.67
N ALA A 284 16.54 20.65 -0.86
CA ALA A 284 17.41 19.66 -0.22
C ALA A 284 16.55 18.77 0.69
N GLU A 285 16.91 17.50 0.85
CA GLU A 285 16.16 16.51 1.63
C GLU A 285 15.72 17.03 3.01
N ASN A 286 16.68 17.47 3.83
CA ASN A 286 16.42 18.03 5.17
C ASN A 286 15.75 19.41 5.21
N GLN A 287 15.19 19.87 4.07
CA GLN A 287 14.42 21.11 3.92
C GLN A 287 13.08 20.90 3.22
N ALA A 288 12.75 19.68 2.79
CA ALA A 288 11.50 19.40 2.11
C ALA A 288 10.31 19.45 3.08
N PRO A 289 9.15 20.02 2.71
CA PRO A 289 7.97 20.08 3.57
C PRO A 289 7.52 18.71 4.11
N VAL A 290 7.66 17.64 3.31
CA VAL A 290 7.36 16.26 3.73
C VAL A 290 8.24 15.73 4.87
N PHE A 291 9.32 16.44 5.25
CA PHE A 291 10.18 16.14 6.40
C PHE A 291 10.12 17.19 7.52
N VAL A 292 9.17 18.12 7.48
CA VAL A 292 8.98 19.09 8.56
C VAL A 292 8.53 18.37 9.83
N GLY A 293 9.25 18.58 10.94
CA GLY A 293 8.97 17.94 12.22
C GLY A 293 9.48 16.50 12.38
N ALA A 294 10.16 15.95 11.36
CA ALA A 294 10.62 14.56 11.34
C ALA A 294 11.46 14.17 12.58
N PRO A 295 11.31 12.94 13.10
CA PRO A 295 12.09 12.46 14.23
C PRO A 295 13.58 12.41 13.86
N GLY A 296 14.46 12.75 14.81
CA GLY A 296 15.91 12.80 14.57
C GLY A 296 16.60 11.45 14.34
N SER A 297 15.84 10.35 14.26
CA SER A 297 16.27 9.03 13.80
C SER A 297 16.06 8.82 12.29
N LEU A 298 15.12 9.55 11.65
CA LEU A 298 14.85 9.42 10.22
C LEU A 298 15.93 10.15 9.41
N ASP A 299 16.71 9.40 8.61
CA ASP A 299 17.55 9.95 7.55
C ASP A 299 16.82 9.85 6.21
N PRO A 300 16.42 10.98 5.57
CA PRO A 300 15.77 10.96 4.25
C PRO A 300 16.51 10.22 3.13
N SER A 301 17.84 10.05 3.28
CA SER A 301 18.70 9.39 2.29
C SER A 301 18.74 7.86 2.42
N THR A 302 18.25 7.29 3.53
CA THR A 302 18.16 5.84 3.76
C THR A 302 16.75 5.27 3.57
N ILE A 303 15.75 6.09 3.24
CA ILE A 303 14.38 5.64 2.95
C ILE A 303 14.38 4.78 1.68
N GLU A 304 13.84 3.57 1.83
CA GLU A 304 13.78 2.51 0.82
C GLU A 304 12.47 2.57 0.01
N ALA A 305 11.37 2.96 0.66
CA ALA A 305 10.05 2.98 0.05
C ALA A 305 9.09 3.96 0.74
N GLY A 306 7.93 4.19 0.13
CA GLY A 306 6.87 5.03 0.71
C GLY A 306 5.54 4.94 -0.03
N TRP A 307 4.48 5.41 0.61
CA TRP A 307 3.16 5.62 0.01
C TRP A 307 2.46 6.80 0.66
N GLY A 308 1.35 7.24 0.09
CA GLY A 308 0.47 8.23 0.69
C GLY A 308 -0.97 7.74 0.79
N ASP A 309 -1.77 8.53 1.47
CA ASP A 309 -3.17 8.30 1.82
C ASP A 309 -3.81 9.68 1.85
N TYR A 310 -4.67 9.95 0.87
CA TYR A 310 -5.21 11.29 0.67
C TYR A 310 -6.24 11.64 1.74
N ASP A 311 -7.19 10.73 2.02
CA ASP A 311 -8.30 10.97 2.93
C ASP A 311 -7.85 11.11 4.39
N LEU A 312 -6.80 10.40 4.82
CA LEU A 312 -6.16 10.65 6.12
C LEU A 312 -5.07 11.74 6.06
N ASN A 313 -4.73 12.24 4.86
CA ASN A 313 -3.69 13.23 4.58
C ASN A 313 -2.32 12.85 5.21
N ARG A 314 -1.87 11.62 4.94
CA ARG A 314 -0.65 11.03 5.52
C ARG A 314 0.37 10.64 4.46
N ALA A 315 1.64 10.85 4.81
CA ALA A 315 2.77 10.25 4.11
C ALA A 315 3.37 9.13 4.98
N TYR A 316 3.53 7.95 4.39
CA TYR A 316 4.12 6.77 5.02
C TYR A 316 5.46 6.48 4.36
N LEU A 317 6.50 6.25 5.16
CA LEU A 317 7.88 6.10 4.70
C LEU A 317 8.53 4.93 5.43
N VAL A 318 9.27 4.10 4.69
CA VAL A 318 9.95 2.91 5.21
C VAL A 318 11.45 3.03 4.99
N GLY A 319 12.22 2.79 6.04
CA GLY A 319 13.68 2.77 6.06
C GLY A 319 14.19 2.47 7.47
N PRO A 320 15.52 2.45 7.68
CA PRO A 320 16.11 2.22 8.99
C PRO A 320 16.03 3.42 9.94
#